data_AF-A0A9D6UG12-F1
#
_entry.id   AF-A0A9D6UG12-F1
#
_cell.length_a   1.000
_cell.length_b   1.000
_cell.length_c   1.000
_cell.angle_alpha   90.00
_cell.angle_beta   90.00
_cell.angle_gamma   90.00
#
_symmetry.space_group_name_H-M   'P 1'
#
loop_
_entity.id
_entity.type
_entity.pdbx_description
1 polymer ?
#
loop_
_entity_poly.entity_id
_entity_poly.type
_entity_poly.pdbx_seq_one_letter_code
_entity_poly.pdbx_strand_id
1 'polypeptide(L)' 'MLGIGDSIPPFVVTGVKPGFNEIEENGETAFETLCETSFPGMWKIIFFYPKDFTFVCPTEIAAFAR' A
#
# COMPACT_ATOMS: atom_id res chain seq x y z
N MET A 1 -0.62 6.16 -20.05
CA MET A 1 -0.75 4.78 -19.54
C MET A 1 0.64 4.17 -19.58
N LEU A 2 1.10 3.56 -18.49
CA LEU A 2 2.39 2.89 -18.45
C LEU A 2 2.30 1.54 -19.17
N GLY A 3 3.36 1.16 -19.87
CA GLY A 3 3.52 -0.12 -20.54
C GLY A 3 4.50 -1.04 -19.83
N ILE A 4 4.67 -2.24 -20.38
CA ILE A 4 5.66 -3.21 -19.89
C ILE A 4 7.06 -2.69 -20.23
N GLY A 5 7.92 -2.64 -19.20
CA GLY A 5 9.30 -2.13 -19.32
C GLY A 5 9.46 -0.67 -18.90
N ASP A 6 8.35 0.06 -18.72
CA ASP A 6 8.40 1.41 -18.18
C ASP A 6 8.76 1.39 -16.69
N SER A 7 9.56 2.38 -16.27
CA SER A 7 9.81 2.61 -14.85
C SER A 7 8.61 3.31 -14.22
N ILE A 8 8.28 2.94 -12.99
CA ILE A 8 7.25 3.63 -12.23
C ILE A 8 7.67 5.10 -12.01
N PRO A 9 6.77 6.08 -12.23
CA PRO A 9 7.05 7.47 -11.89
C PRO A 9 7.38 7.62 -10.39
N PRO A 10 8.22 8.59 -10.02
CA PRO A 10 8.49 8.87 -8.62
C PRO A 10 7.20 9.26 -7.91
N PHE A 11 7.04 8.80 -6.67
CA PHE A 11 5.87 9.09 -5.86
C PHE A 11 6.25 9.22 -4.40
N VAL A 12 5.46 9.99 -3.65
CA VAL A 12 5.54 10.05 -2.20
C VAL A 12 4.12 10.01 -1.67
N VAL A 13 3.81 8.99 -0.87
CA VAL A 13 2.47 8.78 -0.30
C VAL A 13 2.58 8.41 1.18
N THR A 14 1.55 8.75 1.95
CA THR A 14 1.40 8.25 3.31
C THR A 14 0.76 6.87 3.27
N GLY A 15 1.51 5.85 3.69
CA GLY A 15 1.03 4.49 3.89
C GLY A 15 0.48 4.27 5.29
N VAL A 16 -0.40 3.28 5.42
CA VAL A 16 -0.88 2.76 6.72
C VAL A 16 -0.19 1.42 6.97
N LYS A 17 0.55 1.32 8.07
CA LYS A 17 1.25 0.10 8.46
C LYS A 17 0.26 -1.00 8.82
N PRO A 18 0.55 -2.26 8.48
CA PRO A 18 -0.29 -3.38 8.89
C PRO A 18 -0.22 -3.58 10.42
N GLY A 19 -1.31 -4.10 10.99
CA GLY A 19 -1.35 -4.51 12.40
C GLY A 19 -1.70 -3.43 13.42
N PHE A 20 -1.98 -2.20 12.97
CA PHE A 20 -2.48 -1.12 13.82
C PHE A 20 -4.01 -1.05 13.79
N ASN A 21 -4.63 -0.79 14.94
CA ASN A 21 -6.07 -0.48 15.05
C ASN A 21 -6.30 0.97 15.46
N GLU A 22 -5.36 1.56 16.19
CA GLU A 22 -5.34 2.97 16.58
C GLU A 22 -4.26 3.76 15.82
N ILE A 23 -4.35 5.10 15.87
CA ILE A 23 -3.38 6.00 15.21
C ILE A 23 -1.95 5.83 15.75
N GLU A 24 -1.85 5.52 17.05
CA GLU A 24 -0.60 5.29 17.75
C GLU A 24 -0.76 4.10 18.71
N GLU A 25 0.15 3.13 18.63
CA GLU A 25 0.19 1.97 19.50
C GLU A 25 1.66 1.71 19.89
N ASN A 26 1.92 1.42 21.17
CA ASN A 26 3.27 1.16 21.69
C ASN A 26 4.31 2.28 21.40
N GLY A 27 3.87 3.53 21.25
CA GLY A 27 4.73 4.67 20.92
C GLY A 27 5.16 4.72 19.45
N GLU A 28 4.57 3.89 18.59
CA GLU A 28 4.74 3.93 17.15
C GLU A 28 3.47 4.43 16.47
N THR A 29 3.62 5.23 15.42
CA THR A 29 2.50 5.66 14.58
C THR A 29 2.15 4.60 13.52
N ALA A 30 0.84 4.48 13.27
CA ALA A 30 0.27 3.67 12.18
C ALA A 30 0.63 4.18 10.78
N PHE A 31 1.21 5.38 10.66
CA PHE A 31 1.53 5.98 9.36
C PHE A 31 3.02 5.87 9.03
N GLU A 32 3.33 5.72 7.74
CA GLU A 32 4.68 5.77 7.21
C GLU A 32 4.74 6.50 5.86
N THR A 33 5.92 7.02 5.50
CA THR A 33 6.13 7.60 4.17
C THR A 33 6.64 6.52 3.22
N LEU A 34 5.92 6.31 2.12
CA LEU A 34 6.28 5.36 1.06
C LEU A 34 6.63 6.10 -0.23
N CYS A 35 7.69 5.64 -0.91
CA CYS A 35 8.10 6.14 -2.21
C CYS A 35 8.59 5.02 -3.13
N GLU A 36 8.99 5.36 -4.36
CA GLU A 36 9.48 4.39 -5.34
C GLU A 36 10.75 3.66 -4.89
N THR A 37 11.54 4.25 -3.98
CA THR A 37 12.73 3.64 -3.40
C THR A 37 12.49 2.86 -2.12
N SER A 38 11.30 2.91 -1.52
CA SER A 38 10.96 2.09 -0.34
C SER A 38 11.15 0.60 -0.66
N PHE A 39 11.54 -0.22 0.32
CA PHE A 39 11.72 -1.68 0.14
C PHE A 39 12.76 -2.07 -0.92
N PRO A 40 14.05 -1.68 -0.77
CA PRO A 40 15.08 -1.98 -1.76
C PRO A 40 15.32 -3.49 -1.90
N GLY A 41 15.57 -3.94 -3.13
CA GLY A 41 15.84 -5.35 -3.45
C GLY A 41 14.60 -6.26 -3.51
N MET A 42 13.39 -5.72 -3.26
CA MET A 42 12.14 -6.47 -3.33
C MET A 42 11.30 -6.06 -4.55
N TRP A 43 10.51 -7.00 -5.06
CA TRP A 43 9.46 -6.70 -6.02
C TRP A 43 8.32 -5.94 -5.34
N LYS A 44 7.86 -4.86 -5.98
CA LYS A 44 6.68 -4.11 -5.53
C LYS A 44 5.46 -4.55 -6.34
N ILE A 45 4.41 -4.97 -5.65
CA ILE A 45 3.09 -5.23 -6.25
C ILE A 45 2.19 -4.07 -5.86
N ILE A 46 1.79 -3.24 -6.82
CA ILE A 46 0.96 -2.05 -6.58
C ILE A 46 -0.40 -2.27 -7.24
N PHE A 47 -1.44 -2.27 -6.42
CA PHE A 47 -2.83 -2.43 -6.86
C PHE A 47 -3.61 -1.13 -6.64
N PHE A 48 -4.27 -0.64 -7.68
CA PHE A 48 -5.14 0.53 -7.60
C PHE A 48 -6.59 0.08 -7.58
N TYR A 49 -7.36 0.60 -6.64
CA TYR A 49 -8.81 0.40 -6.56
C TYR A 49 -9.50 1.75 -6.37
N PRO A 50 -10.78 1.88 -6.78
CA PRO A 50 -11.39 3.19 -6.98
C PRO A 50 -11.73 3.92 -5.67
N LYS A 51 -12.20 3.20 -4.63
CA LYS A 51 -12.61 3.78 -3.35
C LYS A 51 -12.76 2.71 -2.26
N ASP A 52 -12.39 3.07 -1.04
CA ASP A 52 -12.65 2.30 0.18
C ASP A 52 -14.15 2.07 0.40
N PHE A 53 -14.50 0.95 1.04
CA PHE A 53 -15.88 0.59 1.41
C PHE A 53 -16.86 0.54 0.23
N THR A 54 -16.36 0.20 -0.96
CA THR A 54 -17.20 -0.13 -2.12
C THR A 54 -17.53 -1.62 -2.17
N PHE A 55 -18.45 -2.01 -3.05
CA PHE A 55 -18.89 -3.41 -3.24
C PHE A 55 -17.80 -4.29 -3.92
N VAL A 56 -16.53 -3.92 -3.78
CA VAL A 56 -15.43 -4.86 -4.00
C VAL A 56 -15.62 -5.98 -2.99
N CYS A 57 -15.66 -7.22 -3.44
CA CYS A 57 -15.88 -8.34 -2.54
C CYS A 57 -14.75 -8.32 -1.49
N PRO A 58 -15.04 -8.22 -0.18
CA PRO A 58 -14.01 -8.16 0.86
C PRO A 58 -13.04 -9.35 0.79
N THR A 59 -13.44 -10.43 0.12
CA THR A 59 -12.62 -11.63 -0.14
C THR A 59 -11.42 -11.37 -1.04
N GLU A 60 -11.49 -10.44 -1.99
CA GLU A 60 -10.38 -10.12 -2.90
C GLU A 60 -9.27 -9.39 -2.12
N ILE A 61 -9.64 -8.40 -1.31
CA ILE A 61 -8.69 -7.66 -0.48
C ILE A 61 -8.18 -8.53 0.68
N ALA A 62 -9.06 -9.31 1.33
CA ALA A 62 -8.66 -10.20 2.42
C ALA A 62 -7.75 -11.35 1.96
N ALA A 63 -7.81 -11.77 0.70
CA ALA A 63 -6.89 -12.79 0.17
C ALA A 63 -5.45 -12.28 0.08
N PHE A 64 -5.23 -10.99 -0.18
CA PHE A 64 -3.89 -10.37 -0.15
C PHE A 64 -3.37 -10.11 1.27
N ALA A 65 -4.25 -10.12 2.28
CA ALA A 65 -3.88 -9.94 3.69
C ALA A 65 -3.54 -11.25 4.40
N ARG A 66 -3.55 -12.40 3.70
CA ARG A 66 -3.15 -13.71 4.23
C ARG A 66 -1.67 -13.99 4.02
#